data_AF-A0A956Z2C8-F1
#
_entry.id   AF-A0A956Z2C8-F1
#
_cell.length_a   1.000
_cell.length_b   1.000
_cell.length_c   1.000
_cell.angle_alpha   90.00
_cell.angle_beta   90.00
_cell.angle_gamma   90.00
#
_symmetry.space_group_name_H-M   'P 1'
#
loop_
_entity.id
_entity.type
_entity.pdbx_description
1 polymer ?
#
loop_
_entity_poly.entity_id
_entity_poly.type
_entity_poly.pdbx_seq_one_letter_code
_entity_poly.pdbx_strand_id
1 'polypeptide(L)'
;RVCRTLREEGIGTPILMLTAKQGEYDEAEALDTGADDFLSKPFRQEELLKLLRARLGLELVYASNAAGSPASDNAPDGEIVVPPGAELAILRELAQRGDLRNLLAQVERLERADERYTTFTARLRDLAERFQLKKINELLAGVSSPS
;
A
#
# COMPACT_ATOMS: atom_id res chain seq x y z
N ARG A 1 11.86 -26.11 -9.35
CA ARG A 1 13.22 -26.69 -9.42
C ARG A 1 14.27 -25.82 -8.71
N VAL A 2 14.19 -24.48 -8.79
CA VAL A 2 15.15 -23.57 -8.13
C VAL A 2 15.30 -23.82 -6.61
N CYS A 3 14.21 -23.83 -5.83
CA CYS A 3 14.30 -23.99 -4.37
C CYS A 3 14.96 -25.32 -3.97
N ARG A 4 14.56 -26.42 -4.63
CA ARG A 4 15.13 -27.74 -4.43
C ARG A 4 16.64 -27.76 -4.69
N THR A 5 17.10 -27.18 -5.79
CA THR A 5 18.53 -27.09 -6.11
C THR A 5 19.29 -26.31 -5.04
N LEU A 6 18.75 -25.18 -4.56
CA LEU A 6 19.37 -24.40 -3.48
C LEU A 6 19.51 -25.24 -2.19
N ARG A 7 18.50 -26.07 -1.87
CA ARG A 7 18.55 -26.97 -0.72
C ARG A 7 19.55 -28.11 -0.90
N GLU A 8 19.64 -28.69 -2.10
CA GLU A 8 20.65 -29.70 -2.45
C GLU A 8 22.08 -29.13 -2.36
N GLU A 9 22.27 -27.85 -2.65
CA GLU A 9 23.53 -27.11 -2.47
C GLU A 9 23.83 -26.73 -1.00
N GLY A 10 22.98 -27.12 -0.05
CA GLY A 10 23.17 -26.85 1.38
C GLY A 10 22.87 -25.41 1.80
N ILE A 11 22.20 -24.62 0.94
CA ILE A 11 21.80 -23.25 1.27
C ILE A 11 20.62 -23.32 2.23
N GLY A 12 20.81 -22.84 3.47
CA GLY A 12 19.80 -22.83 4.54
C GLY A 12 18.99 -21.54 4.64
N THR A 13 19.24 -20.55 3.78
CA THR A 13 18.51 -19.27 3.79
C THR A 13 17.01 -19.50 3.60
N PRO A 14 16.11 -18.86 4.37
CA PRO A 14 14.67 -18.97 4.17
C PRO A 14 14.22 -18.53 2.77
N ILE A 15 13.34 -19.29 2.14
CA ILE A 15 12.83 -19.08 0.79
C ILE A 15 11.31 -18.86 0.87
N LEU A 16 10.87 -17.65 0.51
CA LEU A 16 9.45 -17.32 0.31
C LEU A 16 9.16 -17.29 -1.19
N MET A 17 8.16 -18.05 -1.65
CA MET A 17 7.73 -18.04 -3.03
C MET A 17 6.54 -17.09 -3.25
N LEU A 18 6.64 -16.20 -4.25
CA LEU A 18 5.56 -15.30 -4.66
C LEU A 18 4.94 -15.76 -5.99
N THR A 19 3.66 -16.14 -6.01
CA THR A 19 2.96 -16.57 -7.24
C THR A 19 1.98 -15.53 -7.76
N ALA A 20 1.72 -15.48 -9.06
CA ALA A 20 0.58 -14.75 -9.65
C ALA A 20 -0.56 -15.68 -10.11
N LYS A 21 -0.37 -17.00 -10.02
CA LYS A 21 -1.26 -17.99 -10.61
C LYS A 21 -2.17 -18.54 -9.51
N GLN A 22 -3.46 -18.22 -9.58
CA GLN A 22 -4.46 -18.67 -8.58
C GLN A 22 -4.97 -20.11 -8.80
N GLY A 23 -4.47 -20.84 -9.81
CA GLY A 23 -5.23 -22.00 -10.33
C GLY A 23 -4.51 -23.33 -10.55
N GLU A 24 -3.22 -23.50 -10.27
CA GLU A 24 -2.56 -24.79 -10.59
C GLU A 24 -1.43 -25.24 -9.64
N TYR A 25 -1.00 -24.42 -8.69
CA TYR A 25 -0.06 -24.86 -7.66
C TYR A 25 -0.78 -24.80 -6.33
N ASP A 26 -1.12 -25.98 -5.80
CA ASP A 26 -1.65 -26.08 -4.44
C ASP A 26 -0.54 -25.69 -3.45
N GLU A 27 -0.90 -25.12 -2.30
CA GLU A 27 0.06 -24.66 -1.30
C GLU A 27 1.02 -25.79 -0.88
N ALA A 28 0.51 -27.02 -0.83
CA ALA A 28 1.27 -28.24 -0.60
C ALA A 28 2.34 -28.50 -1.69
N GLU A 29 2.00 -28.31 -2.97
CA GLU A 29 2.92 -28.55 -4.08
C GLU A 29 4.02 -27.47 -4.14
N ALA A 30 3.70 -26.25 -3.73
CA ALA A 30 4.67 -25.17 -3.62
C ALA A 30 5.69 -25.42 -2.49
N LEU A 31 5.25 -25.95 -1.35
CA LEU A 31 6.14 -26.34 -0.24
C LEU A 31 7.02 -27.54 -0.60
N ASP A 32 6.49 -28.52 -1.34
CA ASP A 32 7.26 -29.66 -1.89
C ASP A 32 8.39 -29.25 -2.86
N THR A 33 8.42 -27.98 -3.30
CA THR A 33 9.54 -27.47 -4.08
C THR A 33 10.79 -27.19 -3.25
N GLY A 34 10.70 -27.18 -1.91
CA GLY A 34 11.78 -26.79 -0.99
C GLY A 34 11.72 -25.33 -0.55
N ALA A 35 10.61 -24.64 -0.80
CA ALA A 35 10.33 -23.33 -0.22
C ALA A 35 9.82 -23.48 1.21
N ASP A 36 10.07 -22.48 2.05
CA ASP A 36 9.60 -22.48 3.44
C ASP A 36 8.17 -21.94 3.56
N ASP A 37 7.82 -20.96 2.70
CA ASP A 37 6.50 -20.33 2.68
C ASP A 37 6.08 -19.98 1.25
N PHE A 38 4.79 -19.71 1.11
CA PHE A 38 4.15 -19.32 -0.14
C PHE A 38 3.23 -18.12 0.07
N LEU A 39 3.19 -17.20 -0.91
CA LEU A 39 2.29 -16.05 -0.89
C LEU A 39 1.79 -15.73 -2.29
N SER A 40 0.46 -15.67 -2.45
CA SER A 40 -0.19 -15.40 -3.73
C SER A 40 -0.33 -13.90 -3.99
N LYS A 41 -0.20 -13.49 -5.25
CA LYS A 41 -0.45 -12.12 -5.70
C LYS A 41 -1.89 -11.98 -6.18
N PRO A 42 -2.53 -10.82 -5.93
CA PRO A 42 -2.01 -9.70 -5.13
C PRO A 42 -2.06 -10.02 -3.62
N PHE A 43 -0.99 -9.71 -2.87
CA PHE A 43 -0.94 -9.86 -1.41
C PHE A 43 -0.95 -8.51 -0.71
N ARG A 44 -1.35 -8.51 0.57
CA ARG A 44 -1.23 -7.33 1.43
C ARG A 44 0.18 -7.25 2.03
N GLN A 45 0.72 -6.04 2.18
CA GLN A 45 2.02 -5.82 2.82
C GLN A 45 2.10 -6.47 4.21
N GLU A 46 1.02 -6.40 5.00
CA GLU A 46 0.94 -7.02 6.32
C GLU A 46 1.14 -8.54 6.30
N GLU A 47 0.69 -9.22 5.24
CA GLU A 47 0.83 -10.67 5.09
C GLU A 47 2.29 -11.05 4.81
N LEU A 48 2.95 -10.31 3.92
CA LEU A 48 4.38 -10.47 3.66
C LEU A 48 5.20 -10.24 4.94
N LEU A 49 4.91 -9.15 5.67
CA LEU A 49 5.65 -8.82 6.89
C LEU A 49 5.47 -9.88 7.99
N LYS A 50 4.28 -10.50 8.10
CA LYS A 50 4.05 -11.62 9.03
C LYS A 50 4.96 -12.82 8.72
N LEU A 51 5.05 -13.20 7.44
CA LEU A 51 5.91 -14.32 7.00
C LEU A 51 7.39 -14.03 7.28
N LEU A 52 7.85 -12.82 6.95
CA LEU A 52 9.24 -12.41 7.22
C LEU A 52 9.56 -12.45 8.72
N ARG A 53 8.67 -11.97 9.59
CA ARG A 53 8.85 -12.05 11.05
C ARG A 53 8.98 -13.49 11.52
N ALA A 54 8.09 -14.37 11.05
CA ALA A 54 8.07 -15.76 11.46
C ALA A 54 9.36 -16.50 11.07
N ARG A 55 9.90 -16.24 9.87
CA ARG A 55 11.08 -16.96 9.34
C ARG A 55 12.42 -16.39 9.74
N LEU A 56 12.51 -15.08 9.91
CA LEU A 56 13.77 -14.40 10.21
C LEU A 56 13.89 -14.03 11.68
N GLY A 57 12.87 -14.32 12.51
CA GLY A 57 12.86 -13.94 13.92
C GLY A 57 12.92 -12.43 14.12
N LEU A 58 12.43 -11.65 13.16
CA LEU A 58 12.58 -10.19 13.16
C LEU A 58 11.65 -9.55 14.18
N GLU A 59 12.22 -8.66 15.00
CA GLU A 59 11.48 -7.62 15.69
C GLU A 59 11.29 -6.45 14.72
N LEU A 60 10.06 -6.27 14.21
CA LEU A 60 9.75 -5.09 13.43
C LEU A 60 9.69 -3.88 14.37
N VAL A 61 10.76 -3.11 14.38
CA VAL A 61 10.77 -1.75 14.92
C VAL A 61 10.02 -0.88 13.93
N TYR A 62 8.69 -0.95 13.98
CA TYR A 62 7.89 0.13 13.45
C TYR A 62 8.24 1.35 14.30
N ALA A 63 8.66 2.45 13.67
CA ALA A 63 8.66 3.74 14.36
C ALA A 63 7.28 3.87 15.01
N SER A 64 7.24 3.93 16.34
CA SER A 64 5.99 4.01 17.06
C SER A 64 5.36 5.36 16.70
N ASN A 65 4.52 5.39 15.69
CA ASN A 65 3.35 6.24 15.80
C ASN A 65 2.48 5.54 16.82
N ALA A 66 2.64 5.97 18.07
CA ALA A 66 1.79 5.60 19.18
C ALA A 66 0.34 5.55 18.70
N ALA A 67 -0.29 4.38 18.87
CA ALA A 67 -1.72 4.29 18.75
C ALA A 67 -2.34 5.12 19.90
N GLY A 68 -3.01 6.21 19.56
CA GLY A 68 -3.68 7.06 20.54
C GLY A 68 -4.38 8.28 19.92
N SER A 69 -5.64 8.09 19.55
CA SER A 69 -6.70 9.10 19.38
C SER A 69 -6.81 9.93 18.08
N PRO A 70 -8.06 10.22 17.65
CA PRO A 70 -8.40 10.86 16.39
C PRO A 70 -8.14 12.36 16.48
N ALA A 71 -7.83 12.99 15.34
CA ALA A 71 -7.82 14.44 15.17
C ALA A 71 -6.96 15.24 16.18
N SER A 72 -5.77 15.65 15.76
CA SER A 72 -5.29 17.00 16.06
C SER A 72 -4.30 17.44 15.00
N ASP A 73 -4.77 18.39 14.17
CA ASP A 73 -4.08 19.63 13.85
C ASP A 73 -2.58 19.57 13.57
N ASN A 74 -2.23 19.04 12.41
CA ASN A 74 -1.24 19.71 11.57
C ASN A 74 -1.78 19.79 10.14
N ALA A 75 -2.99 20.34 9.98
CA ALA A 75 -3.25 21.07 8.76
C ALA A 75 -2.53 22.43 8.93
N PRO A 76 -1.81 22.94 7.92
CA PRO A 76 -1.66 24.39 7.86
C PRO A 76 -3.07 24.97 7.95
N ASP A 77 -3.21 26.07 8.68
CA ASP A 77 -4.45 26.79 9.07
C ASP A 77 -5.28 27.32 7.87
N GLY A 78 -5.12 26.71 6.69
CA GLY A 78 -5.82 26.98 5.46
C GLY A 78 -7.00 26.04 5.27
N GLU A 79 -8.14 26.64 4.97
CA GLU A 79 -9.36 25.98 4.52
C GLU A 79 -9.03 24.90 3.47
N ILE A 80 -9.36 23.63 3.76
CA ILE A 80 -9.11 22.52 2.84
C ILE A 80 -10.11 22.67 1.69
N VAL A 81 -9.67 23.31 0.60
CA VAL A 81 -10.49 23.43 -0.61
C VAL A 81 -10.45 22.11 -1.35
N VAL A 82 -11.64 21.61 -1.66
CA VAL A 82 -11.85 20.32 -2.30
C VAL A 82 -11.94 20.53 -3.81
N PRO A 83 -11.23 19.72 -4.63
CA PRO A 83 -11.30 19.84 -6.08
C PRO A 83 -12.68 19.42 -6.64
N PRO A 84 -13.03 19.85 -7.86
CA PRO A 84 -14.31 19.53 -8.48
C PRO A 84 -14.59 18.02 -8.54
N GLY A 85 -15.87 17.64 -8.53
CA GLY A 85 -16.28 16.22 -8.51
C GLY A 85 -15.68 15.36 -9.63
N ALA A 86 -15.41 15.94 -10.81
CA ALA A 86 -14.73 15.25 -11.90
C ALA A 86 -13.28 14.87 -11.55
N GLU A 87 -12.55 15.78 -10.90
CA GLU A 87 -11.17 15.56 -10.46
C GLU A 87 -11.11 14.54 -9.32
N LEU A 88 -12.04 14.66 -8.35
CA LEU A 88 -12.18 13.68 -7.28
C LEU A 88 -12.52 12.28 -7.81
N ALA A 89 -13.36 12.17 -8.84
CA ALA A 89 -13.69 10.89 -9.45
C ALA A 89 -12.44 10.20 -10.03
N ILE A 90 -11.58 10.95 -10.71
CA ILE A 90 -10.31 10.46 -11.26
C ILE A 90 -9.39 10.00 -10.12
N LEU A 91 -9.19 10.83 -9.09
CA LEU A 91 -8.35 10.48 -7.93
C LEU A 91 -8.86 9.20 -7.23
N ARG A 92 -10.17 9.06 -7.09
CA ARG A 92 -10.81 7.90 -6.49
C ARG A 92 -10.63 6.65 -7.34
N GLU A 93 -10.79 6.74 -8.65
CA GLU A 93 -10.56 5.60 -9.54
C GLU A 93 -9.10 5.12 -9.45
N LEU A 94 -8.14 6.05 -9.50
CA LEU A 94 -6.71 5.74 -9.39
C LEU A 94 -6.36 5.11 -8.03
N ALA A 95 -6.93 5.64 -6.94
CA ALA A 95 -6.75 5.09 -5.59
C ALA A 95 -7.34 3.68 -5.44
N GLN A 96 -8.51 3.41 -6.02
CA GLN A 96 -9.16 2.10 -6.00
C GLN A 96 -8.37 1.06 -6.81
N ARG A 97 -7.76 1.49 -7.93
CA ARG A 97 -6.91 0.65 -8.77
C ARG A 97 -5.50 0.46 -8.19
N GLY A 98 -5.15 1.19 -7.12
CA GLY A 98 -3.82 1.16 -6.50
C GLY A 98 -2.74 1.82 -7.36
N ASP A 99 -3.12 2.64 -8.34
CA ASP A 99 -2.20 3.30 -9.26
C ASP A 99 -1.65 4.59 -8.66
N LEU A 100 -0.76 4.44 -7.67
CA LEU A 100 -0.16 5.56 -6.95
C LEU A 100 0.65 6.48 -7.87
N ARG A 101 1.24 5.95 -8.95
CA ARG A 101 2.02 6.74 -9.90
C ARG A 101 1.14 7.75 -10.61
N ASN A 102 0.04 7.30 -11.19
CA ASN A 102 -0.89 8.19 -11.87
C ASN A 102 -1.67 9.07 -10.88
N LEU A 103 -1.94 8.58 -9.66
CA LEU A 103 -2.52 9.37 -8.59
C LEU A 103 -1.63 10.58 -8.26
N LEU A 104 -0.34 10.38 -8.03
CA LEU A 104 0.59 11.47 -7.73
C LEU A 104 0.74 12.44 -8.92
N ALA A 105 0.75 11.94 -10.15
CA ALA A 105 0.75 12.80 -11.34
C ALA A 105 -0.51 13.70 -11.41
N GLN A 106 -1.68 13.16 -11.05
CA GLN A 106 -2.92 13.93 -11.00
C GLN A 106 -2.92 14.97 -9.88
N VAL A 107 -2.34 14.62 -8.73
CA VAL A 107 -2.14 15.53 -7.59
C VAL A 107 -1.27 16.73 -7.98
N GLU A 108 -0.13 16.49 -8.63
CA GLU A 108 0.71 17.58 -9.15
C GLU A 108 -0.02 18.46 -10.17
N ARG A 109 -0.85 17.84 -11.03
CA ARG A 109 -1.64 18.59 -12.02
C ARG A 109 -2.65 19.52 -11.34
N LEU A 110 -3.30 19.05 -10.27
CA LEU A 110 -4.23 19.84 -9.47
C LEU A 110 -3.54 21.03 -8.79
N GLU A 111 -2.36 20.80 -8.19
CA GLU A 111 -1.57 21.89 -7.57
C GLU A 111 -1.14 22.95 -8.58
N ARG A 112 -0.73 22.53 -9.80
CA ARG A 112 -0.37 23.47 -10.87
C ARG A 112 -1.58 24.24 -11.42
N ALA A 113 -2.78 23.67 -11.34
CA ALA A 113 -3.98 24.30 -11.84
C ALA A 113 -4.52 25.37 -10.88
N ASP A 114 -4.46 25.11 -9.57
CA ASP A 114 -4.92 26.03 -8.53
C ASP A 114 -4.24 25.75 -7.19
N GLU A 115 -3.54 26.75 -6.66
CA GLU A 115 -2.81 26.67 -5.38
C GLU A 115 -3.74 26.42 -4.17
N ARG A 116 -5.05 26.66 -4.31
CA ARG A 116 -6.01 26.40 -3.22
C ARG A 116 -6.13 24.93 -2.86
N TYR A 117 -5.77 24.02 -3.78
CA TYR A 117 -5.79 22.59 -3.51
C TYR A 117 -4.55 22.10 -2.76
N THR A 118 -3.51 22.93 -2.55
CA THR A 118 -2.22 22.52 -1.97
C THR A 118 -2.37 21.80 -0.63
N THR A 119 -3.27 22.25 0.26
CA THR A 119 -3.49 21.59 1.56
C THR A 119 -4.10 20.19 1.40
N PHE A 120 -5.04 20.04 0.45
CA PHE A 120 -5.67 18.75 0.15
C PHE A 120 -4.69 17.78 -0.53
N THR A 121 -3.97 18.25 -1.53
CA THR A 121 -3.00 17.47 -2.31
C THR A 121 -1.78 17.08 -1.49
N ALA A 122 -1.31 17.95 -0.59
CA ALA A 122 -0.24 17.62 0.36
C ALA A 122 -0.64 16.47 1.29
N ARG A 123 -1.87 16.46 1.81
CA ARG A 123 -2.40 15.33 2.59
C ARG A 123 -2.49 14.05 1.76
N LEU A 124 -2.97 14.14 0.52
CA LEU A 124 -3.10 12.99 -0.36
C LEU A 124 -1.71 12.42 -0.74
N ARG A 125 -0.71 13.29 -0.95
CA ARG A 125 0.70 12.94 -1.18
C ARG A 125 1.30 12.23 0.03
N ASP A 126 1.16 12.77 1.25
CA ASP A 126 1.69 12.14 2.47
C ASP A 126 1.13 10.73 2.66
N LEU A 127 -0.17 10.54 2.42
CA LEU A 127 -0.79 9.21 2.49
C LEU A 127 -0.28 8.27 1.39
N ALA A 128 -0.04 8.77 0.17
CA ALA A 128 0.48 8.00 -0.96
C ALA A 128 1.93 7.57 -0.75
N GLU A 129 2.80 8.45 -0.26
CA GLU A 129 4.20 8.15 0.08
C GLU A 129 4.32 7.09 1.18
N ARG A 130 3.37 7.09 2.12
CA ARG A 130 3.25 6.09 3.18
C ARG A 130 2.47 4.84 2.76
N PHE A 131 2.08 4.73 1.49
CA PHE A 131 1.30 3.63 0.91
C PHE A 131 -0.01 3.33 1.68
N GLN A 132 -0.64 4.36 2.28
CA GLN A 132 -1.85 4.22 3.11
C GLN A 132 -3.13 4.22 2.27
N LEU A 133 -3.24 3.30 1.30
CA LEU A 133 -4.36 3.18 0.35
C LEU A 133 -5.75 3.17 1.01
N LYS A 134 -5.89 2.52 2.16
CA LYS A 134 -7.15 2.51 2.91
C LYS A 134 -7.58 3.92 3.32
N LYS A 135 -6.66 4.70 3.89
CA LYS A 135 -6.91 6.08 4.31
C LYS A 135 -7.08 7.04 3.14
N ILE A 136 -6.39 6.78 2.02
CA ILE A 136 -6.60 7.54 0.77
C ILE A 136 -8.04 7.38 0.31
N ASN A 137 -8.54 6.14 0.25
CA ASN A 137 -9.92 5.87 -0.15
C ASN A 137 -10.94 6.44 0.86
N GLU A 138 -10.66 6.36 2.16
CA GLU A 138 -11.49 6.99 3.20
C GLU A 138 -11.54 8.51 3.06
N LEU A 139 -10.39 9.15 2.83
CA LEU A 139 -10.29 10.59 2.59
C LEU A 139 -11.14 10.97 1.37
N LEU A 140 -10.94 10.29 0.23
CA LEU A 140 -11.67 10.56 -1.02
C LEU A 140 -13.16 10.22 -0.95
N ALA A 141 -13.57 9.28 -0.09
CA ALA A 141 -14.98 8.96 0.15
C ALA A 141 -15.66 9.97 1.11
N GLY A 142 -14.92 10.45 2.11
CA GLY A 142 -15.38 11.40 3.11
C GLY A 142 -15.67 12.79 2.56
N VAL A 143 -15.11 13.15 1.40
CA VAL A 143 -15.33 14.45 0.73
C VAL A 143 -16.58 14.48 -0.16
N SER A 144 -17.59 13.65 0.13
CA SER A 144 -18.83 13.61 -0.63
C SER A 144 -19.44 15.01 -0.79
N SER A 145 -19.69 15.39 -2.04
CA SER A 145 -20.14 16.70 -2.50
C SER A 145 -21.22 17.33 -1.60
N PRO A 146 -21.11 18.61 -1.19
CA PRO A 146 -22.32 19.36 -0.93
C PRO A 146 -23.05 19.52 -2.27
N SER A 147 -24.36 19.27 -2.25
CA SER A 147 -25.27 19.49 -3.39
C SER A 147 -25.29 20.94 -3.84
#